data_AF-A0A183E2F6-F1
#
_entry.id   AF-A0A183E2F6-F1
#
_cell.length_a   1.000
_cell.length_b   1.000
_cell.length_c   1.000
_cell.angle_alpha   90.00
_cell.angle_beta   90.00
_cell.angle_gamma   90.00
#
_symmetry.space_group_name_H-M   'P 1'
#
loop_
_entity.id
_entity.type
_entity.pdbx_description
1 polymer ?
#
loop_
_entity_poly.entity_id
_entity_poly.type
_entity_poly.pdbx_seq_one_letter_code
_entity_poly.pdbx_strand_id
1 'polypeptide(L)'
;MRFYFDSRLSDARTCCTVKMANAHFPYGFEYLGLQEKLVQTPLTDRCYLTMTQALNSRLGGSPFGPAGTGKTESVKALGHKLGRFVLVFNCDETFDFQCHYDFGLRALKYVLVSAGNIKRDEIQRIIESRRDDVNEDDFSSELSEQQILIQSVCETLVPKLISEDIALLFSLLSDVFPSIQYKPNQMAGCFLTANYILQRQAALNGLLFLALLYQITNLNHGLMLVGASGSGKTTAWKVLLKALERLEGVEGVAHVIDAKAMSKDSLYGVLDPNTREWTDGLFTHIIRKIIDNVRGETAKRQWVIFDGDVDPEWVENLNSVLDDNKLLTLPNGERLGIPPNVSCTRLFLWFWGFFFS
;
A
#
# COMPACT_ATOMS: atom_id res chain seq x y z
N MET A 1 4.33 -23.90 -17.76
CA MET A 1 5.68 -24.24 -17.23
C MET A 1 5.58 -25.54 -16.44
N ARG A 2 6.52 -26.48 -16.58
CA ARG A 2 6.49 -27.81 -15.94
C ARG A 2 7.74 -28.03 -15.09
N PHE A 3 7.59 -28.69 -13.95
CA PHE A 3 8.67 -29.02 -13.02
C PHE A 3 8.92 -30.53 -13.04
N TYR A 4 10.19 -30.91 -13.12
CA TYR A 4 10.63 -32.29 -13.14
C TYR A 4 11.60 -32.50 -11.99
N PHE A 5 11.35 -33.54 -11.19
CA PHE A 5 12.21 -33.93 -10.09
C PHE A 5 12.71 -35.36 -10.32
N ASP A 6 14.02 -35.56 -10.38
CA ASP A 6 14.65 -36.88 -10.46
C ASP A 6 15.34 -37.19 -9.13
N SER A 7 14.75 -38.11 -8.37
CA SER A 7 15.23 -38.52 -7.05
C SER A 7 16.53 -39.33 -7.09
N ARG A 8 16.97 -39.77 -8.27
CA ARG A 8 18.21 -40.54 -8.44
C ARG A 8 19.44 -39.64 -8.52
N LEU A 9 19.25 -38.35 -8.82
CA LEU A 9 20.32 -37.37 -8.91
C LEU A 9 20.54 -36.74 -7.53
N SER A 10 21.75 -36.87 -7.00
CA SER A 10 22.13 -36.31 -5.69
C SER A 10 22.49 -34.82 -5.76
N ASP A 11 22.89 -34.31 -6.93
CA ASP A 11 23.23 -32.90 -7.10
C ASP A 11 21.97 -32.04 -7.18
N ALA A 12 21.87 -31.08 -6.25
CA ALA A 12 20.76 -30.14 -6.16
C ALA A 12 20.52 -29.40 -7.49
N ARG A 13 21.57 -29.09 -8.27
CA ARG A 13 21.43 -28.35 -9.52
C ARG A 13 20.79 -29.16 -10.66
N THR A 14 20.81 -30.48 -10.57
CA THR A 14 20.30 -31.37 -11.63
C THR A 14 19.05 -32.14 -11.21
N CYS A 15 18.84 -32.34 -9.90
CA CYS A 15 17.69 -33.07 -9.38
C CYS A 15 16.36 -32.39 -9.71
N CYS A 16 16.32 -31.05 -9.78
CA CYS A 16 15.12 -30.28 -10.10
C CYS A 16 15.32 -29.45 -11.37
N THR A 17 14.58 -29.78 -12.42
CA THR A 17 14.61 -29.08 -13.71
C THR A 17 13.25 -28.48 -14.04
N VAL A 18 13.25 -27.21 -14.41
CA VAL A 18 12.08 -26.48 -14.90
C VAL A 18 12.12 -26.48 -16.42
N LYS A 19 11.02 -26.88 -17.08
CA LYS A 19 10.89 -26.85 -18.54
C LYS A 19 9.71 -26.00 -19.00
N MET A 20 9.95 -25.21 -20.04
CA MET A 20 8.90 -24.43 -20.72
C MET A 20 9.14 -24.45 -22.22
N ALA A 21 8.21 -25.04 -22.97
CA ALA A 21 8.42 -25.43 -24.37
C ALA A 21 9.73 -26.25 -24.52
N ASN A 22 10.67 -25.80 -25.34
CA ASN A 22 12.00 -26.38 -25.54
C ASN A 22 13.08 -25.87 -24.57
N ALA A 23 12.77 -24.88 -23.73
CA ALA A 23 13.71 -24.30 -22.78
C ALA A 23 13.82 -25.15 -21.50
N HIS A 24 15.04 -25.31 -21.00
CA HIS A 24 15.38 -26.13 -19.85
C HIS A 24 16.22 -25.32 -18.85
N PHE A 25 15.77 -25.22 -17.61
CA PHE A 25 16.47 -24.47 -16.57
C PHE A 25 16.65 -25.32 -15.31
N PRO A 26 17.87 -25.41 -14.76
CA PRO A 26 18.06 -25.95 -13.43
C PRO A 26 17.46 -24.98 -12.40
N TYR A 27 16.72 -25.52 -11.43
CA TYR A 27 16.17 -24.74 -10.33
C TYR A 27 17.32 -24.15 -9.49
N GLY A 28 17.22 -22.89 -9.09
CA GLY A 28 18.32 -22.18 -8.43
C GLY A 28 18.48 -22.45 -6.93
N PHE A 29 17.44 -22.97 -6.26
CA PHE A 29 17.42 -23.23 -4.81
C PHE A 29 17.75 -22.01 -3.93
N GLU A 30 17.53 -20.80 -4.46
CA GLU A 30 17.62 -19.59 -3.64
C GLU A 30 16.51 -19.59 -2.58
N TYR A 31 16.86 -19.28 -1.33
CA TYR A 31 15.87 -19.12 -0.28
C TYR A 31 15.14 -17.79 -0.45
N LEU A 32 13.87 -17.86 -0.83
CA LEU A 32 13.05 -16.68 -1.08
C LEU A 32 12.14 -16.31 0.12
N GLY A 33 11.97 -17.20 1.10
CA GLY A 33 10.97 -17.00 2.16
C GLY A 33 9.53 -16.97 1.65
N LEU A 34 8.63 -16.30 2.39
CA LEU A 34 7.22 -16.17 2.02
C LEU A 34 7.04 -15.01 1.04
N GLN A 35 7.04 -15.34 -0.25
CA GLN A 35 6.88 -14.35 -1.33
C GLN A 35 5.42 -14.24 -1.79
N GLU A 36 5.06 -13.04 -2.26
CA GLU A 36 3.81 -12.85 -2.99
C GLU A 36 3.79 -13.69 -4.27
N LYS A 37 2.65 -14.36 -4.54
CA LYS A 37 2.45 -15.14 -5.76
C LYS A 37 1.53 -14.39 -6.72
N LEU A 38 2.04 -14.14 -7.92
CA LEU A 38 1.25 -13.59 -9.01
C LEU A 38 0.28 -14.64 -9.56
N VAL A 39 -0.95 -14.22 -9.84
CA VAL A 39 -1.98 -15.07 -10.48
C VAL A 39 -1.53 -15.46 -11.88
N GLN A 40 -1.60 -16.75 -12.21
CA GLN A 40 -1.25 -17.24 -13.54
C GLN A 40 -2.39 -16.97 -14.52
N THR A 41 -2.30 -15.84 -15.21
CA THR A 41 -3.21 -15.48 -16.31
C THR A 41 -2.64 -15.95 -17.65
N PRO A 42 -3.46 -16.05 -18.72
CA PRO A 42 -2.96 -16.34 -20.06
C PRO A 42 -1.88 -15.35 -20.54
N LEU A 43 -1.96 -14.08 -20.12
CA LEU A 43 -0.94 -13.07 -20.41
C LEU A 43 0.36 -13.35 -19.64
N THR A 44 0.27 -13.73 -18.37
CA THR A 44 1.43 -14.10 -17.54
C THR A 44 2.14 -15.32 -18.12
N ASP A 45 1.38 -16.33 -18.57
CA ASP A 45 1.96 -17.53 -19.20
C ASP A 45 2.62 -17.21 -20.55
N ARG A 46 2.06 -16.29 -21.35
CA ARG A 46 2.72 -15.79 -22.57
C ARG A 46 4.00 -15.03 -22.24
N CYS A 47 3.99 -14.18 -21.21
CA CYS A 47 5.18 -13.47 -20.74
C CYS A 47 6.27 -14.47 -20.31
N TYR A 48 5.92 -15.48 -19.51
CA TYR A 48 6.85 -16.53 -19.10
C TYR A 48 7.39 -17.31 -20.29
N LEU A 49 6.55 -17.61 -21.30
CA LEU A 49 7.01 -18.28 -22.51
C LEU A 49 8.07 -17.44 -23.23
N THR A 50 7.79 -16.18 -23.51
CA THR A 50 8.72 -15.29 -24.21
C THR A 50 10.01 -15.08 -23.43
N MET A 51 9.92 -14.84 -22.12
CA MET A 51 11.09 -14.63 -21.27
C MET A 51 11.95 -15.89 -21.15
N THR A 52 11.35 -17.07 -20.99
CA THR A 52 12.09 -18.33 -20.95
C THR A 52 12.73 -18.67 -22.29
N GLN A 53 12.09 -18.33 -23.42
CA GLN A 53 12.70 -18.46 -24.73
C GLN A 53 13.89 -17.51 -24.93
N ALA A 54 13.76 -16.24 -24.51
CA ALA A 54 14.85 -15.28 -24.56
C ALA A 54 16.05 -15.75 -23.73
N LEU A 55 15.82 -16.20 -22.50
CA LEU A 55 16.87 -16.74 -21.62
C LEU A 55 17.54 -17.98 -22.22
N ASN A 56 16.78 -18.88 -22.86
CA ASN A 56 17.33 -20.06 -23.54
C ASN A 56 18.23 -19.67 -24.72
N SER A 57 17.90 -18.57 -25.40
CA SER A 57 18.70 -17.98 -26.49
C SER A 57 19.83 -17.06 -25.99
N ARG A 58 20.08 -17.00 -24.68
CA ARG A 58 21.07 -16.10 -24.04
C ARG A 58 20.82 -14.61 -24.31
N LEU A 59 19.56 -14.23 -24.45
CA LEU A 59 19.10 -12.85 -24.61
C LEU A 59 18.45 -12.34 -23.32
N GLY A 60 18.49 -11.03 -23.13
CA GLY A 60 17.69 -10.35 -22.10
C GLY A 60 16.21 -10.32 -22.46
N GLY A 61 15.35 -10.28 -21.44
CA GLY A 61 13.92 -10.15 -21.64
C GLY A 61 13.46 -8.71 -21.35
N SER A 62 12.71 -8.13 -22.28
CA SER A 62 12.24 -6.73 -22.21
C SER A 62 10.72 -6.64 -22.38
N PRO A 63 9.94 -6.92 -21.32
CA PRO A 63 8.49 -6.70 -21.36
C PRO A 63 8.20 -5.20 -21.42
N PHE A 64 7.41 -4.76 -22.40
CA PHE A 64 7.00 -3.37 -22.58
C PHE A 64 5.48 -3.21 -22.50
N GLY A 65 5.01 -2.02 -22.14
CA GLY A 65 3.58 -1.71 -21.99
C GLY A 65 3.32 -0.59 -20.97
N PRO A 66 2.07 -0.11 -20.84
CA PRO A 66 1.72 0.98 -19.95
C PRO A 66 1.98 0.64 -18.46
N ALA A 67 2.08 1.66 -17.61
CA ALA A 67 2.26 1.49 -16.17
C ALA A 67 1.11 0.68 -15.55
N GLY A 68 1.41 -0.05 -14.46
CA GLY A 68 0.40 -0.84 -13.74
C GLY A 68 -0.05 -2.15 -14.40
N THR A 69 0.55 -2.56 -15.53
CA THR A 69 0.23 -3.82 -16.24
C THR A 69 0.94 -5.07 -15.70
N GLY A 70 1.64 -4.97 -14.57
CA GLY A 70 2.29 -6.11 -13.92
C GLY A 70 3.60 -6.57 -14.56
N LYS A 71 4.30 -5.69 -15.29
CA LYS A 71 5.56 -6.02 -16.01
C LYS A 71 6.65 -6.49 -15.05
N THR A 72 6.97 -5.66 -14.06
CA THR A 72 8.02 -5.91 -13.06
C THR A 72 7.65 -7.13 -12.23
N GLU A 73 6.40 -7.24 -11.82
CA GLU A 73 5.85 -8.33 -11.01
C GLU A 73 5.90 -9.66 -11.75
N SER A 74 5.64 -9.67 -13.06
CA SER A 74 5.78 -10.86 -13.90
C SER A 74 7.23 -11.34 -13.95
N VAL A 75 8.19 -10.42 -14.12
CA VAL A 75 9.62 -10.79 -14.14
C VAL A 75 10.08 -11.31 -12.77
N LYS A 76 9.69 -10.64 -11.67
CA LYS A 76 9.96 -11.12 -10.30
C LYS A 76 9.38 -12.51 -10.07
N ALA A 77 8.11 -12.72 -10.42
CA ALA A 77 7.43 -14.00 -10.23
C ALA A 77 8.04 -15.13 -11.07
N LEU A 78 8.53 -14.83 -12.28
CA LEU A 78 9.29 -15.78 -13.10
C LEU A 78 10.59 -16.19 -12.42
N GLY A 79 11.38 -15.23 -11.92
CA GLY A 79 12.64 -15.52 -11.23
C GLY A 79 12.41 -16.34 -9.95
N HIS A 80 11.37 -16.02 -9.17
CA HIS A 80 10.96 -16.81 -8.02
C HIS A 80 10.57 -18.25 -8.40
N LYS A 81 9.84 -18.43 -9.51
CA LYS A 81 9.50 -19.76 -10.05
C LYS A 81 10.71 -20.57 -10.52
N LEU A 82 11.80 -19.91 -10.90
CA LEU A 82 13.07 -20.54 -11.24
C LEU A 82 14.00 -20.73 -10.03
N GLY A 83 13.59 -20.27 -8.84
CA GLY A 83 14.42 -20.30 -7.63
C GLY A 83 15.63 -19.40 -7.74
N ARG A 84 15.51 -18.26 -8.43
CA ARG A 84 16.58 -17.29 -8.66
C ARG A 84 16.34 -16.02 -7.88
N PHE A 85 17.43 -15.44 -7.38
CA PHE A 85 17.42 -14.11 -6.81
C PHE A 85 17.18 -13.05 -7.90
N VAL A 86 16.19 -12.19 -7.69
CA VAL A 86 15.82 -11.11 -8.64
C VAL A 86 16.06 -9.77 -7.99
N LEU A 87 16.82 -8.91 -8.67
CA LEU A 87 17.04 -7.53 -8.29
C LEU A 87 16.23 -6.61 -9.21
N VAL A 88 15.58 -5.62 -8.62
CA VAL A 88 14.85 -4.57 -9.35
C VAL A 88 15.58 -3.26 -9.13
N PHE A 89 15.92 -2.62 -10.25
CA PHE A 89 16.47 -1.26 -10.28
C PHE A 89 15.40 -0.38 -10.91
N ASN A 90 14.97 0.65 -10.20
CA ASN A 90 14.07 1.67 -10.74
C ASN A 90 14.94 2.71 -11.45
N CYS A 91 14.65 2.98 -12.73
CA CYS A 91 15.51 3.78 -13.61
C CYS A 91 14.82 5.04 -14.17
N ASP A 92 13.66 5.45 -13.66
CA ASP A 92 12.88 6.57 -14.20
C ASP A 92 12.85 7.76 -13.25
N GLU A 93 13.31 8.94 -13.70
CA GLU A 93 13.29 10.24 -12.98
C GLU A 93 12.08 11.13 -13.34
N THR A 94 11.16 10.66 -14.19
CA THR A 94 10.05 11.51 -14.67
C THR A 94 8.77 10.71 -14.87
N PHE A 95 7.74 11.04 -14.08
CA PHE A 95 6.37 10.64 -14.34
C PHE A 95 5.45 11.86 -14.28
N ASP A 96 4.95 12.27 -15.44
CA ASP A 96 3.86 13.22 -15.59
C ASP A 96 2.56 12.48 -15.96
N PHE A 97 1.57 12.58 -15.07
CA PHE A 97 0.29 13.27 -15.27
C PHE A 97 -0.69 12.79 -14.20
N GLN A 98 -1.07 13.70 -13.31
CA GLN A 98 -2.06 13.45 -12.26
C GLN A 98 -3.48 13.53 -12.82
N CYS A 99 -4.31 12.60 -12.39
CA CYS A 99 -5.61 12.87 -11.77
C CYS A 99 -5.77 11.79 -10.71
N HIS A 100 -5.91 12.18 -9.45
CA HIS A 100 -5.92 11.40 -8.20
C HIS A 100 -6.78 10.11 -8.14
N TYR A 101 -7.53 9.80 -9.20
CA TYR A 101 -8.27 8.56 -9.36
C TYR A 101 -7.39 7.45 -9.95
N ASP A 102 -7.03 6.48 -9.11
CA ASP A 102 -6.43 5.22 -9.55
C ASP A 102 -7.47 4.10 -9.44
N PHE A 103 -7.97 3.64 -10.59
CA PHE A 103 -8.82 2.44 -10.74
C PHE A 103 -8.06 1.28 -11.41
N GLY A 104 -6.72 1.30 -11.38
CA GLY A 104 -5.88 0.25 -11.95
C GLY A 104 -5.90 -1.08 -11.16
N LEU A 105 -5.13 -2.06 -11.64
CA LEU A 105 -5.04 -3.39 -11.01
C LEU A 105 -4.59 -3.34 -9.54
N ARG A 106 -3.80 -2.33 -9.18
CA ARG A 106 -3.38 -2.09 -7.79
C ARG A 106 -4.58 -1.76 -6.90
N ALA A 107 -5.43 -0.83 -7.32
CA ALA A 107 -6.64 -0.47 -6.59
C ALA A 107 -7.59 -1.66 -6.44
N LEU A 108 -7.74 -2.47 -7.51
CA LEU A 108 -8.54 -3.69 -7.47
C LEU A 108 -7.98 -4.74 -6.48
N LYS A 109 -6.65 -4.98 -6.47
CA LYS A 109 -5.99 -5.85 -5.48
C LYS A 109 -6.33 -5.40 -4.07
N TYR A 110 -6.24 -4.10 -3.78
CA TYR A 110 -6.54 -3.57 -2.44
C TYR A 110 -7.99 -3.79 -2.02
N VAL A 111 -8.96 -3.58 -2.91
CA VAL A 111 -10.38 -3.85 -2.63
C VAL A 111 -10.59 -5.33 -2.26
N LEU A 112 -9.95 -6.25 -2.97
CA LEU A 112 -10.08 -7.69 -2.70
C LEU A 112 -9.38 -8.12 -1.40
N VAL A 113 -8.19 -7.58 -1.12
CA VAL A 113 -7.47 -7.83 0.14
C VAL A 113 -8.27 -7.31 1.33
N SER A 114 -8.84 -6.10 1.21
CA SER A 114 -9.71 -5.50 2.23
C SER A 114 -10.99 -6.33 2.43
N ALA A 115 -11.66 -6.76 1.36
CA ALA A 115 -12.83 -7.63 1.45
C ALA A 115 -12.50 -8.95 2.18
N GLY A 116 -11.31 -9.52 1.92
CA GLY A 116 -10.82 -10.70 2.63
C GLY A 116 -10.57 -10.46 4.13
N ASN A 117 -10.07 -9.28 4.52
CA ASN A 117 -9.92 -8.91 5.93
C ASN A 117 -11.29 -8.78 6.62
N ILE A 118 -12.23 -8.05 6.00
CA ILE A 118 -13.59 -7.87 6.51
C ILE A 118 -14.29 -9.23 6.68
N LYS A 119 -14.14 -10.13 5.70
CA LYS A 119 -14.69 -11.50 5.79
C LYS A 119 -14.09 -12.28 6.96
N ARG A 120 -12.78 -12.21 7.18
CA ARG A 120 -12.12 -12.87 8.31
C ARG A 120 -12.59 -12.32 9.66
N ASP A 121 -12.71 -11.01 9.78
CA ASP A 121 -13.20 -10.36 11.00
C ASP A 121 -14.64 -10.78 11.32
N GLU A 122 -15.52 -10.84 10.31
CA GLU A 122 -16.90 -11.27 10.50
C GLU A 122 -16.99 -12.76 10.91
N ILE A 123 -16.21 -13.62 10.25
CA ILE A 123 -16.10 -15.04 10.62
C ILE A 123 -15.64 -15.18 12.08
N GLN A 124 -14.64 -14.39 12.49
CA GLN A 124 -14.13 -14.42 13.85
C GLN A 124 -15.19 -13.98 14.87
N ARG A 125 -15.97 -12.93 14.59
CA ARG A 125 -17.10 -12.52 15.45
C ARG A 125 -18.17 -13.60 15.57
N ILE A 126 -18.45 -14.32 14.49
CA ILE A 126 -19.42 -15.42 14.50
C ILE A 126 -18.91 -16.58 15.36
N ILE A 127 -17.64 -16.94 15.23
CA ILE A 127 -17.00 -17.98 16.07
C ILE A 127 -17.03 -17.57 17.56
N GLU A 128 -16.73 -16.31 17.87
CA GLU A 128 -16.75 -15.81 19.25
C GLU A 128 -18.16 -15.77 19.86
N SER A 129 -19.20 -15.59 19.04
CA SER A 129 -20.60 -15.51 19.49
C SER A 129 -21.33 -16.85 19.51
N ARG A 130 -20.97 -17.81 18.65
CA ARG A 130 -21.56 -19.17 18.58
C ARG A 130 -20.51 -20.22 18.93
N ARG A 131 -20.36 -20.51 20.23
CA ARG A 131 -19.32 -21.41 20.75
C ARG A 131 -19.41 -22.89 20.34
N ASP A 132 -20.53 -23.40 19.83
CA ASP A 132 -20.70 -24.87 19.73
C ASP A 132 -21.39 -25.45 18.47
N ASP A 133 -21.97 -24.68 17.55
CA ASP A 133 -22.52 -25.26 16.29
C ASP A 133 -22.41 -24.27 15.13
N VAL A 134 -21.42 -24.51 14.28
CA VAL A 134 -21.02 -23.62 13.19
C VAL A 134 -21.05 -24.41 11.88
N ASN A 135 -22.11 -24.26 11.10
CA ASN A 135 -22.23 -24.87 9.77
C ASN A 135 -21.46 -24.03 8.74
N GLU A 136 -20.63 -24.67 7.90
CA GLU A 136 -19.85 -23.98 6.84
C GLU A 136 -20.73 -23.22 5.85
N ASP A 137 -21.96 -23.70 5.61
CA ASP A 137 -22.92 -23.10 4.67
C ASP A 137 -23.48 -21.74 5.11
N ASP A 138 -23.47 -21.42 6.42
CA ASP A 138 -23.92 -20.11 6.93
C ASP A 138 -22.94 -18.98 6.52
N PHE A 139 -21.66 -19.30 6.28
CA PHE A 139 -20.61 -18.31 5.96
C PHE A 139 -20.48 -17.98 4.49
N SER A 140 -20.93 -18.88 3.62
CA SER A 140 -20.79 -18.77 2.16
C SER A 140 -22.09 -18.38 1.47
N SER A 141 -23.05 -17.80 2.20
CA SER A 141 -24.24 -17.24 1.54
C SER A 141 -23.80 -16.15 0.56
N GLU A 142 -24.17 -16.31 -0.71
CA GLU A 142 -23.78 -15.42 -1.80
C GLU A 142 -24.14 -13.94 -1.51
N LEU A 143 -25.24 -13.74 -0.77
CA LEU A 143 -25.68 -12.42 -0.27
C LEU A 143 -24.70 -11.79 0.73
N SER A 144 -24.09 -12.59 1.61
CA SER A 144 -23.09 -12.12 2.57
C SER A 144 -21.78 -11.73 1.88
N GLU A 145 -21.33 -12.53 0.89
CA GLU A 145 -20.10 -12.22 0.15
C GLU A 145 -20.22 -10.95 -0.67
N GLN A 146 -21.34 -10.76 -1.37
CA GLN A 146 -21.59 -9.54 -2.14
C GLN A 146 -21.72 -8.31 -1.22
N GLN A 147 -22.31 -8.45 -0.02
CA GLN A 147 -22.35 -7.38 0.98
C GLN A 147 -20.96 -6.98 1.48
N ILE A 148 -20.09 -7.95 1.77
CA ILE A 148 -18.70 -7.70 2.18
C ILE A 148 -17.93 -7.01 1.05
N LEU A 149 -18.16 -7.41 -0.20
CA LEU A 149 -17.53 -6.79 -1.36
C LEU A 149 -17.93 -5.31 -1.49
N ILE A 150 -19.22 -4.98 -1.41
CA ILE A 150 -19.71 -3.60 -1.47
C ILE A 150 -19.16 -2.78 -0.32
N GLN A 151 -19.10 -3.35 0.89
CA GLN A 151 -18.48 -2.68 2.03
C GLN A 151 -17.02 -2.33 1.74
N SER A 152 -16.23 -3.28 1.21
CA SER A 152 -14.83 -3.05 0.85
C SER A 152 -14.66 -1.98 -0.24
N VAL A 153 -15.51 -2.01 -1.28
CA VAL A 153 -15.51 -0.99 -2.35
C VAL A 153 -15.79 0.39 -1.76
N CYS A 154 -16.80 0.50 -0.89
CA CYS A 154 -17.13 1.77 -0.26
C CYS A 154 -16.00 2.27 0.65
N GLU A 155 -15.43 1.41 1.50
CA GLU A 155 -14.33 1.78 2.41
C GLU A 155 -13.06 2.23 1.68
N THR A 156 -12.82 1.72 0.46
CA THR A 156 -11.61 2.02 -0.32
C THR A 156 -11.79 3.15 -1.34
N LEU A 157 -12.98 3.29 -1.95
CA LEU A 157 -13.25 4.27 -3.00
C LEU A 157 -13.90 5.56 -2.49
N VAL A 158 -14.85 5.49 -1.55
CA VAL A 158 -15.53 6.69 -1.03
C VAL A 158 -14.56 7.74 -0.51
N PRO A 159 -13.45 7.40 0.18
CA PRO A 159 -12.48 8.42 0.59
C PRO A 159 -11.76 9.16 -0.53
N LYS A 160 -11.71 8.58 -1.73
CA LYS A 160 -11.03 9.17 -2.90
C LYS A 160 -11.96 10.04 -3.74
N LEU A 161 -13.26 9.83 -3.63
CA LEU A 161 -14.28 10.46 -4.48
C LEU A 161 -14.67 11.85 -3.96
N ILE A 162 -14.93 12.76 -4.90
CA ILE A 162 -15.60 14.03 -4.61
C ILE A 162 -17.08 13.80 -4.29
N SER A 163 -17.71 14.76 -3.60
CA SER A 163 -19.10 14.64 -3.14
C SER A 163 -20.13 14.34 -4.24
N GLU A 164 -19.90 14.87 -5.45
CA GLU A 164 -20.78 14.62 -6.61
C GLU A 164 -20.66 13.17 -7.11
N ASP A 165 -19.44 12.64 -7.14
CA ASP A 165 -19.16 11.27 -7.61
C ASP A 165 -19.60 10.20 -6.61
N ILE A 166 -19.75 10.53 -5.33
CA ILE A 166 -20.29 9.60 -4.32
C ILE A 166 -21.71 9.17 -4.69
N ALA A 167 -22.55 10.10 -5.15
CA ALA A 167 -23.92 9.78 -5.57
C ALA A 167 -23.92 8.87 -6.82
N LEU A 168 -23.01 9.13 -7.76
CA LEU A 168 -22.83 8.29 -8.95
C LEU A 168 -22.34 6.88 -8.58
N LEU A 169 -21.40 6.74 -7.64
CA LEU A 169 -20.95 5.45 -7.16
C LEU A 169 -22.11 4.61 -6.60
N PHE A 170 -22.97 5.19 -5.75
CA PHE A 170 -24.11 4.47 -5.19
C PHE A 170 -25.15 4.08 -6.25
N SER A 171 -25.32 4.91 -7.30
CA SER A 171 -26.14 4.53 -8.47
C SER A 171 -25.54 3.31 -9.17
N LEU A 172 -24.26 3.33 -9.51
CA LEU A 172 -23.58 2.23 -10.19
C LEU A 172 -23.57 0.95 -9.35
N LEU A 173 -23.37 1.06 -8.04
CA LEU A 173 -23.45 -0.08 -7.13
C LEU A 173 -24.84 -0.69 -7.08
N SER A 174 -25.89 0.14 -7.14
CA SER A 174 -27.27 -0.35 -7.19
C SER A 174 -27.60 -1.02 -8.52
N ASP A 175 -27.01 -0.56 -9.63
CA ASP A 175 -27.17 -1.18 -10.95
C ASP A 175 -26.46 -2.53 -11.04
N VAL A 176 -25.27 -2.66 -10.46
CA VAL A 176 -24.48 -3.90 -10.47
C VAL A 176 -24.95 -4.90 -9.40
N PHE A 177 -25.42 -4.40 -8.24
CA PHE A 177 -25.87 -5.18 -7.09
C PHE A 177 -27.26 -4.75 -6.59
N PRO A 178 -28.34 -5.07 -7.32
CA PRO A 178 -29.69 -4.52 -7.12
C PRO A 178 -30.43 -4.94 -5.84
N SER A 179 -29.83 -5.75 -4.96
CA SER A 179 -30.51 -6.33 -3.79
C SER A 179 -29.77 -6.17 -2.46
N ILE A 180 -28.69 -5.38 -2.42
CA ILE A 180 -27.81 -5.34 -1.24
C ILE A 180 -27.75 -3.95 -0.65
N GLN A 181 -28.04 -3.87 0.64
CA GLN A 181 -27.91 -2.65 1.41
C GLN A 181 -26.49 -2.50 1.97
N TYR A 182 -25.89 -1.33 1.75
CA TYR A 182 -24.62 -0.97 2.34
C TYR A 182 -24.75 -0.89 3.86
N LYS A 183 -23.92 -1.67 4.57
CA LYS A 183 -23.78 -1.61 6.03
C LYS A 183 -22.43 -0.98 6.36
N PRO A 184 -22.37 0.26 6.90
CA PRO A 184 -21.12 0.86 7.29
C PRO A 184 -20.51 0.14 8.49
N ASN A 185 -19.18 0.02 8.50
CA ASN A 185 -18.45 -0.50 9.65
C ASN A 185 -18.56 0.47 10.83
N GLN A 186 -19.37 0.12 11.83
CA GLN A 186 -19.62 0.97 12.98
C GLN A 186 -18.47 0.85 13.99
N MET A 187 -17.44 1.68 13.87
CA MET A 187 -16.43 1.81 14.94
C MET A 187 -16.91 2.77 16.04
N ALA A 188 -17.97 2.38 16.75
CA ALA A 188 -18.66 3.21 17.74
C ALA A 188 -17.72 3.89 18.77
N GLY A 189 -16.64 3.22 19.19
CA GLY A 189 -15.69 3.76 20.18
C GLY A 189 -14.92 5.01 19.72
N CYS A 190 -14.44 5.02 18.46
CA CYS A 190 -13.69 6.15 17.93
C CYS A 190 -14.60 7.36 17.68
N PHE A 191 -15.82 7.13 17.19
CA PHE A 191 -16.82 8.17 16.99
C PHE A 191 -17.22 8.87 18.29
N LEU A 192 -17.39 8.14 19.38
CA LEU A 192 -17.76 8.73 20.68
C LEU A 192 -16.64 9.61 21.24
N THR A 193 -15.39 9.15 21.15
CA THR A 193 -14.24 9.90 21.65
C THR A 193 -13.90 11.10 20.76
N ALA A 194 -14.02 10.95 19.44
CA ALA A 194 -13.87 12.05 18.49
C ALA A 194 -14.97 13.11 18.69
N ASN A 195 -16.23 12.71 18.88
CA ASN A 195 -17.33 13.62 19.22
C ASN A 195 -17.05 14.42 20.49
N TYR A 196 -16.55 13.77 21.54
CA TYR A 196 -16.20 14.44 22.79
C TYR A 196 -15.08 15.50 22.60
N ILE A 197 -14.09 15.21 21.75
CA ILE A 197 -13.00 16.16 21.45
C ILE A 197 -13.48 17.30 20.54
N LEU A 198 -14.33 17.01 19.56
CA LEU A 198 -14.90 17.99 18.62
C LEU A 198 -15.91 18.94 19.28
N GLN A 199 -16.71 18.45 20.24
CA GLN A 199 -17.58 19.31 21.04
C GLN A 199 -16.80 20.37 21.82
N ARG A 200 -15.53 20.12 22.13
CA ARG A 200 -14.61 21.12 22.72
C ARG A 200 -13.95 22.04 21.69
N GLN A 201 -13.99 21.73 20.39
CA GLN A 201 -13.34 22.48 19.31
C GLN A 201 -14.28 23.07 18.25
N ALA A 202 -15.61 23.01 18.45
CA ALA A 202 -16.63 23.76 17.70
C ALA A 202 -16.64 23.56 16.16
N ALA A 203 -16.38 22.34 15.66
CA ALA A 203 -16.50 22.01 14.23
C ALA A 203 -17.43 20.79 14.01
N LEU A 204 -18.73 21.04 13.85
CA LEU A 204 -19.78 20.01 13.75
C LEU A 204 -19.75 19.19 12.44
N ASN A 205 -19.12 19.68 11.36
CA ASN A 205 -19.16 19.02 10.05
C ASN A 205 -17.99 18.05 9.79
N GLY A 206 -17.03 17.92 10.73
CA GLY A 206 -15.80 17.13 10.52
C GLY A 206 -15.86 15.65 10.91
N LEU A 207 -16.96 15.19 11.52
CA LEU A 207 -17.05 13.84 12.11
C LEU A 207 -16.98 12.71 11.09
N LEU A 208 -17.69 12.85 9.96
CA LEU A 208 -17.65 11.86 8.89
C LEU A 208 -16.24 11.79 8.27
N PHE A 209 -15.62 12.96 8.06
CA PHE A 209 -14.26 13.05 7.54
C PHE A 209 -13.22 12.41 8.46
N LEU A 210 -13.35 12.59 9.78
CA LEU A 210 -12.45 11.98 10.77
C LEU A 210 -12.57 10.46 10.79
N ALA A 211 -13.80 9.94 10.70
CA ALA A 211 -14.02 8.52 10.64
C ALA A 211 -13.46 7.90 9.36
N LEU A 212 -13.64 8.58 8.24
CA LEU A 212 -13.06 8.21 6.96
C LEU A 212 -11.53 8.20 7.03
N LEU A 213 -10.93 9.25 7.60
CA LEU A 213 -9.48 9.37 7.78
C LEU A 213 -8.96 8.21 8.63
N TYR A 214 -9.65 7.87 9.73
CA TYR A 214 -9.30 6.73 10.58
C TYR A 214 -9.37 5.38 9.85
N GLN A 215 -10.45 5.14 9.10
CA GLN A 215 -10.59 3.93 8.29
C GLN A 215 -9.43 3.78 7.30
N ILE A 216 -9.06 4.85 6.60
CA ILE A 216 -7.94 4.81 5.65
C ILE A 216 -6.61 4.57 6.36
N THR A 217 -6.37 5.18 7.54
CA THR A 217 -5.11 4.97 8.28
C THR A 217 -4.91 3.52 8.74
N ASN A 218 -5.99 2.76 8.93
CA ASN A 218 -5.91 1.35 9.28
C ASN A 218 -5.65 0.46 8.06
N LEU A 219 -6.13 0.87 6.88
CA LEU A 219 -5.96 0.11 5.63
C LEU A 219 -4.61 0.39 4.96
N ASN A 220 -4.20 1.66 4.93
CA ASN A 220 -3.03 2.12 4.21
C ASN A 220 -2.04 2.79 5.16
N HIS A 221 -0.77 2.39 5.04
CA HIS A 221 0.35 3.03 5.76
C HIS A 221 0.73 4.39 5.13
N GLY A 222 0.31 4.63 3.88
CA GLY A 222 0.44 5.88 3.15
C GLY A 222 -0.92 6.53 2.92
N LEU A 223 -1.11 7.77 3.34
CA LEU A 223 -2.35 8.54 3.14
C LEU A 223 -2.04 9.85 2.42
N MET A 224 -2.95 10.33 1.55
CA MET A 224 -2.89 11.68 0.97
C MET A 224 -4.19 12.44 1.23
N LEU A 225 -4.10 13.56 1.94
CA LEU A 225 -5.23 14.45 2.25
C LEU A 225 -5.22 15.65 1.32
N VAL A 226 -6.09 15.66 0.32
CA VAL A 226 -6.19 16.71 -0.69
C VAL A 226 -7.38 17.62 -0.41
N GLY A 227 -7.17 18.94 -0.49
CA GLY A 227 -8.25 19.91 -0.42
C GLY A 227 -7.74 21.35 -0.42
N ALA A 228 -8.63 22.31 -0.61
CA ALA A 228 -8.31 23.74 -0.60
C ALA A 228 -7.67 24.19 0.72
N SER A 229 -6.87 25.25 0.69
CA SER A 229 -6.40 25.89 1.93
C SER A 229 -7.58 26.28 2.84
N GLY A 230 -7.41 26.09 4.15
CA GLY A 230 -8.48 26.35 5.13
C GLY A 230 -9.55 25.27 5.24
N SER A 231 -9.47 24.16 4.50
CA SER A 231 -10.49 23.07 4.54
C SER A 231 -10.46 22.21 5.81
N GLY A 232 -9.65 22.57 6.82
CA GLY A 232 -9.60 21.86 8.10
C GLY A 232 -8.74 20.60 8.16
N LYS A 233 -7.98 20.26 7.10
CA LYS A 233 -7.13 19.05 7.07
C LYS A 233 -6.16 18.98 8.27
N THR A 234 -5.47 20.08 8.56
CA THR A 234 -4.50 20.15 9.66
C THR A 234 -5.14 19.93 11.02
N THR A 235 -6.36 20.43 11.20
CA THR A 235 -7.15 20.18 12.41
C THR A 235 -7.62 18.73 12.47
N ALA A 236 -8.04 18.16 11.34
CA ALA A 236 -8.59 16.81 11.28
C ALA A 236 -7.58 15.75 11.75
N TRP A 237 -6.37 15.71 11.17
CA TRP A 237 -5.39 14.69 11.60
C TRP A 237 -4.92 14.91 13.06
N LYS A 238 -4.81 16.17 13.52
CA LYS A 238 -4.46 16.49 14.92
C LYS A 238 -5.52 15.98 15.90
N VAL A 239 -6.80 16.18 15.56
CA VAL A 239 -7.92 15.68 16.35
C VAL A 239 -7.93 14.15 16.37
N LEU A 240 -7.70 13.51 15.21
CA LEU A 240 -7.65 12.05 15.14
C LEU A 240 -6.51 11.49 16.00
N LEU A 241 -5.30 12.03 15.88
CA LEU A 241 -4.14 11.55 16.64
C LEU A 241 -4.39 11.62 18.15
N LYS A 242 -4.99 12.72 18.62
CA LYS A 242 -5.36 12.91 20.02
C LYS A 242 -6.52 12.02 20.47
N ALA A 243 -7.43 11.68 19.56
CA ALA A 243 -8.50 10.73 19.83
C ALA A 243 -7.94 9.31 20.00
N LEU A 244 -7.01 8.89 19.13
CA LEU A 244 -6.34 7.59 19.20
C LEU A 244 -5.51 7.45 20.47
N GLU A 245 -4.78 8.51 20.86
CA GLU A 245 -4.00 8.52 22.11
C GLU A 245 -4.87 8.22 23.33
N ARG A 246 -6.11 8.73 23.36
CA ARG A 246 -7.05 8.47 24.46
C ARG A 246 -7.72 7.10 24.41
N LEU A 247 -7.95 6.58 23.20
CA LEU A 247 -8.61 5.30 22.99
C LEU A 247 -7.69 4.12 23.27
N GLU A 248 -6.49 4.18 22.70
CA GLU A 248 -5.51 3.09 22.75
C GLU A 248 -4.56 3.24 23.95
N GLY A 249 -4.48 4.43 24.55
CA GLY A 249 -3.47 4.74 25.58
C GLY A 249 -2.05 4.82 25.02
N VAL A 250 -1.90 4.87 23.71
CA VAL A 250 -0.62 4.93 23.00
C VAL A 250 -0.32 6.37 22.61
N GLU A 251 0.82 6.89 23.05
CA GLU A 251 1.24 8.26 22.72
C GLU A 251 1.40 8.42 21.20
N GLY A 252 0.72 9.43 20.63
CA GLY A 252 0.81 9.79 19.22
C GLY A 252 1.82 10.91 18.99
N VAL A 253 2.89 10.63 18.24
CA VAL A 253 3.92 11.60 17.89
C VAL A 253 3.83 11.93 16.40
N ALA A 254 3.74 13.22 16.08
CA ALA A 254 3.69 13.71 14.71
C ALA A 254 4.94 14.52 14.35
N HIS A 255 5.61 14.15 13.25
CA HIS A 255 6.75 14.86 12.67
C HIS A 255 6.27 15.59 11.42
N VAL A 256 6.18 16.92 11.47
CA VAL A 256 5.73 17.73 10.32
C VAL A 256 6.96 18.23 9.56
N ILE A 257 6.97 17.99 8.24
CA ILE A 257 8.05 18.31 7.31
C ILE A 257 7.45 19.10 6.15
N ASP A 258 8.04 20.25 5.85
CA ASP A 258 7.78 20.96 4.59
C ASP A 258 8.83 20.50 3.57
N ALA A 259 8.43 19.62 2.65
CA ALA A 259 9.33 19.03 1.67
C ALA A 259 9.82 20.06 0.63
N LYS A 260 9.04 21.11 0.34
CA LYS A 260 9.39 22.12 -0.67
C LYS A 260 10.34 23.18 -0.13
N ALA A 261 10.32 23.40 1.19
CA ALA A 261 11.29 24.25 1.85
C ALA A 261 12.72 23.66 1.87
N MET A 262 12.88 22.39 1.46
CA MET A 262 14.14 21.66 1.54
C MET A 262 14.57 21.15 0.16
N SER A 263 15.88 21.04 -0.06
CA SER A 263 16.41 20.31 -1.22
C SER A 263 16.19 18.80 -1.05
N LYS A 264 16.16 18.05 -2.17
CA LYS A 264 16.10 16.58 -2.17
C LYS A 264 17.18 15.96 -1.28
N ASP A 265 18.40 16.49 -1.36
CA ASP A 265 19.56 16.05 -0.59
C ASP A 265 19.38 16.33 0.91
N SER A 266 18.82 17.47 1.28
CA SER A 266 18.53 17.77 2.70
C SER A 266 17.37 16.94 3.25
N LEU A 267 16.45 16.48 2.39
CA LEU A 267 15.31 15.66 2.79
C LEU A 267 15.68 14.20 2.97
N TYR A 268 16.34 13.59 1.98
CA TYR A 268 16.69 12.17 1.98
C TYR A 268 18.13 11.87 2.39
N GLY A 269 19.05 12.80 2.15
CA GLY A 269 20.48 12.59 2.33
C GLY A 269 21.21 12.56 0.99
N VAL A 270 22.52 12.72 1.08
CA VAL A 270 23.44 12.76 -0.07
C VAL A 270 24.64 11.85 0.20
N LEU A 271 25.13 11.22 -0.86
CA LEU A 271 26.39 10.53 -0.87
C LEU A 271 27.46 11.50 -1.37
N ASP A 272 28.42 11.86 -0.53
CA ASP A 272 29.50 12.76 -0.93
C ASP A 272 30.34 12.07 -2.03
N PRO A 273 30.48 12.66 -3.23
CA PRO A 273 31.22 12.06 -4.34
C PRO A 273 32.70 11.86 -4.05
N ASN A 274 33.28 12.65 -3.14
CA ASN A 274 34.71 12.60 -2.81
C ASN A 274 35.01 11.57 -1.72
N THR A 275 34.30 11.67 -0.59
CA THR A 275 34.54 10.81 0.59
C THR A 275 33.80 9.48 0.51
N ARG A 276 32.76 9.39 -0.34
CA ARG A 276 31.78 8.29 -0.37
C ARG A 276 31.09 8.05 0.97
N GLU A 277 31.08 9.06 1.84
CA GLU A 277 30.33 9.02 3.09
C GLU A 277 28.88 9.46 2.83
N TRP A 278 27.97 8.76 3.50
CA TRP A 278 26.55 9.05 3.42
C TRP A 278 26.15 9.98 4.56
N THR A 279 25.54 11.11 4.23
CA THR A 279 24.93 12.01 5.21
C THR A 279 23.42 11.93 5.13
N ASP A 280 22.77 11.60 6.24
CA ASP A 280 21.31 11.53 6.32
C ASP A 280 20.66 12.90 6.12
N GLY A 281 19.52 12.90 5.43
CA GLY A 281 18.59 14.02 5.41
C GLY A 281 17.61 13.96 6.57
N LEU A 282 16.72 14.95 6.65
CA LEU A 282 15.73 15.06 7.73
C LEU A 282 14.81 13.83 7.82
N PHE A 283 14.27 13.38 6.68
CA PHE A 283 13.33 12.26 6.66
C PHE A 283 14.03 10.94 7.01
N THR A 284 15.19 10.66 6.42
CA THR A 284 15.96 9.44 6.73
C THR A 284 16.43 9.42 8.17
N HIS A 285 16.85 10.57 8.72
CA HIS A 285 17.20 10.68 10.13
C HIS A 285 16.01 10.38 11.07
N ILE A 286 14.82 10.88 10.76
CA ILE A 286 13.60 10.59 11.56
C ILE A 286 13.26 9.10 11.51
N ILE A 287 13.28 8.49 10.32
CA ILE A 287 12.99 7.06 10.16
C ILE A 287 14.02 6.21 10.90
N ARG A 288 15.31 6.52 10.76
CA ARG A 288 16.39 5.81 11.48
C ARG A 288 16.22 5.92 12.98
N LYS A 289 15.90 7.10 13.51
CA LYS A 289 15.61 7.30 14.93
C LYS A 289 14.43 6.45 15.43
N ILE A 290 13.39 6.28 14.62
CA ILE A 290 12.24 5.43 14.97
C ILE A 290 12.64 3.95 14.97
N ILE A 291 13.45 3.52 14.00
CA ILE A 291 13.95 2.15 13.90
C ILE A 291 14.88 1.80 15.07
N ASP A 292 15.81 2.71 15.40
CA ASP A 292 16.80 2.52 16.46
C ASP A 292 16.18 2.50 17.86
N ASN A 293 14.93 2.97 17.99
CA ASN A 293 14.12 2.88 19.20
C ASN A 293 14.79 3.44 20.47
N VAL A 294 15.59 4.49 20.32
CA VAL A 294 16.45 5.03 21.40
C VAL A 294 15.65 5.50 22.63
N ARG A 295 14.41 5.93 22.44
CA ARG A 295 13.52 6.44 23.50
C ARG A 295 12.21 5.65 23.64
N GLY A 296 12.15 4.44 23.09
CA GLY A 296 10.92 3.65 23.07
C GLY A 296 9.92 4.11 22.00
N GLU A 297 10.40 4.68 20.89
CA GLU A 297 9.59 5.07 19.73
C GLU A 297 8.71 3.93 19.18
N THR A 298 9.12 2.66 19.33
CA THR A 298 8.34 1.48 18.90
C THR A 298 7.04 1.30 19.67
N ALA A 299 6.98 1.78 20.91
CA ALA A 299 5.77 1.72 21.75
C ALA A 299 4.79 2.86 21.44
N LYS A 300 5.20 3.83 20.61
CA LYS A 300 4.43 5.03 20.26
C LYS A 300 3.95 4.94 18.82
N ARG A 301 2.82 5.59 18.53
CA ARG A 301 2.32 5.75 17.17
C ARG A 301 3.04 6.94 16.53
N GLN A 302 3.75 6.69 15.44
CA GLN A 302 4.58 7.69 14.77
C GLN A 302 3.93 8.11 13.46
N TRP A 303 3.61 9.39 13.31
CA TRP A 303 3.11 9.95 12.06
C TRP A 303 4.15 10.87 11.45
N VAL A 304 4.57 10.58 10.22
CA VAL A 304 5.39 11.51 9.44
C VAL A 304 4.48 12.23 8.47
N ILE A 305 4.46 13.55 8.58
CA ILE A 305 3.55 14.44 7.90
C ILE A 305 4.32 15.33 6.94
N PHE A 306 4.04 15.22 5.65
CA PHE A 306 4.50 16.18 4.66
C PHE A 306 3.42 17.25 4.46
N ASP A 307 3.66 18.46 4.96
CA ASP A 307 2.75 19.61 4.88
C ASP A 307 3.34 20.63 3.89
N GLY A 308 3.01 20.47 2.61
CA GLY A 308 3.55 21.27 1.53
C GLY A 308 3.09 20.79 0.16
N ASP A 309 3.47 21.52 -0.89
CA ASP A 309 3.17 21.11 -2.26
C ASP A 309 3.93 19.84 -2.62
N VAL A 310 3.43 19.21 -3.66
CA VAL A 310 3.86 17.88 -4.08
C VAL A 310 4.48 17.97 -5.44
N ASP A 311 5.78 17.77 -5.43
CA ASP A 311 6.60 17.78 -6.63
C ASP A 311 7.08 16.35 -6.93
N PRO A 312 7.05 15.90 -8.19
CA PRO A 312 7.47 14.55 -8.56
C PRO A 312 8.88 14.19 -8.07
N GLU A 313 9.78 15.17 -8.06
CA GLU A 313 11.21 15.03 -7.73
C GLU A 313 11.46 14.40 -6.35
N TRP A 314 10.68 14.78 -5.34
CA TRP A 314 10.84 14.26 -3.98
C TRP A 314 9.92 13.06 -3.70
N VAL A 315 8.83 12.88 -4.44
CA VAL A 315 7.86 11.80 -4.21
C VAL A 315 8.36 10.44 -4.65
N GLU A 316 9.18 10.42 -5.69
CA GLU A 316 9.62 9.19 -6.32
C GLU A 316 10.28 8.22 -5.33
N ASN A 317 11.16 8.76 -4.47
CA ASN A 317 11.84 8.02 -3.41
C ASN A 317 10.89 7.43 -2.35
N LEU A 318 9.66 7.93 -2.27
CA LEU A 318 8.62 7.43 -1.35
C LEU A 318 7.72 6.38 -1.99
N ASN A 319 7.76 6.15 -3.30
CA ASN A 319 6.86 5.17 -3.92
C ASN A 319 7.12 3.75 -3.39
N SER A 320 8.39 3.35 -3.23
CA SER A 320 8.77 2.08 -2.62
C SER A 320 8.39 1.97 -1.13
N VAL A 321 8.31 3.12 -0.45
CA VAL A 321 7.85 3.26 0.92
C VAL A 321 6.33 3.10 1.04
N LEU A 322 5.57 3.66 0.08
CA LEU A 322 4.11 3.72 0.07
C LEU A 322 3.46 2.47 -0.55
N ASP A 323 4.21 1.69 -1.30
CA ASP A 323 3.79 0.38 -1.83
C ASP A 323 3.93 -0.73 -0.77
N ASP A 324 3.43 -1.93 -1.09
CA ASP A 324 3.48 -3.13 -0.23
C ASP A 324 4.90 -3.49 0.27
N ASN A 325 5.94 -2.99 -0.40
CA ASN A 325 7.34 -3.23 -0.03
C ASN A 325 7.72 -2.60 1.32
N LYS A 326 7.13 -1.45 1.70
CA LYS A 326 7.43 -0.72 2.95
C LYS A 326 8.93 -0.50 3.20
N LEU A 327 9.68 -0.22 2.13
CA LEU A 327 11.15 -0.12 2.15
C LEU A 327 11.59 1.19 1.51
N LEU A 328 12.34 2.00 2.26
CA LEU A 328 13.04 3.16 1.72
C LEU A 328 14.41 2.71 1.21
N THR A 329 14.64 2.87 -0.09
CA THR A 329 15.91 2.54 -0.75
C THR A 329 16.71 3.80 -1.00
N LEU A 330 17.89 3.87 -0.40
CA LEU A 330 18.78 5.03 -0.49
C LEU A 330 19.83 4.85 -1.60
N PRO A 331 20.36 5.95 -2.18
CA PRO A 331 21.41 5.90 -3.20
C PRO A 331 22.70 5.17 -2.78
N ASN A 332 23.00 5.13 -1.49
CA ASN A 332 24.12 4.35 -0.93
C ASN A 332 23.89 2.82 -0.96
N GLY A 333 22.70 2.35 -1.39
CA GLY A 333 22.30 0.96 -1.41
C GLY A 333 21.65 0.46 -0.11
N GLU A 334 21.57 1.31 0.92
CA GLU A 334 20.92 1.00 2.19
C GLU A 334 19.40 0.90 2.01
N ARG A 335 18.80 -0.05 2.73
CA ARG A 335 17.36 -0.31 2.69
C ARG A 335 16.78 -0.23 4.09
N LEU A 336 16.04 0.83 4.37
CA LEU A 336 15.40 1.05 5.64
C LEU A 336 13.95 0.53 5.58
N GLY A 337 13.64 -0.50 6.36
CA GLY A 337 12.29 -1.02 6.50
C GLY A 337 11.44 -0.12 7.39
N ILE A 338 10.26 0.26 6.93
CA ILE A 338 9.33 1.07 7.72
C ILE A 338 8.60 0.16 8.72
N PRO A 339 8.73 0.41 10.03
CA PRO A 339 8.06 -0.41 11.03
C PRO A 339 6.54 -0.12 11.05
N PRO A 340 5.71 -1.10 11.49
CA PRO A 340 4.26 -1.01 11.36
C PRO A 340 3.61 0.08 12.22
N ASN A 341 4.32 0.62 13.21
CA ASN A 341 3.88 1.72 14.07
C ASN A 341 4.04 3.10 13.40
N VAL A 342 4.64 3.16 12.20
CA VAL A 342 4.80 4.39 11.41
C VAL A 342 3.72 4.47 10.35
N SER A 343 2.93 5.54 10.39
CA SER A 343 2.04 5.91 9.28
C SER A 343 2.58 7.18 8.61
N CYS A 344 2.81 7.11 7.30
CA CYS A 344 3.20 8.27 6.50
C CYS A 344 1.94 8.96 6.01
N THR A 345 1.60 10.09 6.61
CA THR A 345 0.45 10.91 6.20
C THR A 345 0.95 12.07 5.34
N ARG A 346 0.40 12.24 4.15
CA ARG A 346 0.70 13.38 3.28
C ARG A 346 -0.45 14.37 3.32
N LEU A 347 -0.15 15.64 3.56
CA LEU A 347 -1.13 16.72 3.61
C LEU A 347 -0.88 17.68 2.44
N PHE A 348 -1.88 17.77 1.55
CA PHE A 348 -1.88 18.71 0.44
C PHE A 348 -2.75 19.92 0.77
N LEU A 349 -2.16 21.10 0.75
CA LEU A 349 -2.87 22.37 0.67
C LEU A 349 -2.94 22.77 -0.80
N TRP A 350 -4.03 22.43 -1.51
CA TRP A 350 -4.22 22.98 -2.85
C TRP A 350 -4.50 24.49 -2.75
N PHE A 351 -3.60 25.28 -3.33
CA PHE A 351 -3.91 26.64 -3.77
C PHE A 351 -4.55 26.50 -5.17
N TRP A 352 -5.85 26.76 -5.28
CA TRP A 352 -6.46 27.04 -6.59
C TRP A 352 -5.98 28.43 -7.01
N GLY A 353 -4.82 28.48 -7.67
CA GLY A 353 -4.20 29.71 -8.17
C GLY A 353 -3.05 29.35 -9.09
N PHE A 354 -3.23 29.62 -10.38
CA PHE A 354 -2.37 29.29 -11.54
C PHE A 354 -2.56 27.91 -12.19
N PHE A 355 -3.67 27.74 -12.89
CA PHE A 355 -3.69 27.24 -14.28
C PHE A 355 -5.02 27.62 -14.94
N PHE A 356 -5.16 28.92 -15.20
CA PHE A 356 -6.00 29.46 -16.27
C PHE A 356 -5.25 30.64 -16.87
N SER A 357 -4.50 30.36 -17.93
CA SER A 357 -4.22 31.28 -19.05
C SER A 357 -3.87 30.42 -20.25
#